data_AF-A0A0C3ESX0-F1
#
_entry.id   AF-A0A0C3ESX0-F1
#
_cell.length_a   1.000
_cell.length_b   1.000
_cell.length_c   1.000
_cell.angle_alpha   90.00
_cell.angle_beta   90.00
_cell.angle_gamma   90.00
#
_symmetry.space_group_name_H-M   'P 1'
#
loop_
_entity.id
_entity.type
_entity.pdbx_description
1 polymer ?
#
loop_
_entity_poly.entity_id
_entity_poly.type
_entity_poly.pdbx_seq_one_letter_code
_entity_poly.pdbx_strand_id
1 'polypeptide(L)'
;MSPPKPGKYGGQDVIEKCNDWLTQLLKYFRTFKVTGYGCDKDHILYTGLYLEDIAAEWYNQEVKLPNRCINYWSFEDLICGLFKRFIHNDTAQQAMTNYDRTCYSTEKGVLAFFNNMKWHTHCMVEPPDDYSFRRKFIGGLPHSIVRTVLEA
;
A
#
# COMPACT_ATOMS: atom_id res chain seq x y z
N MET A 1 -19.38 3.59 20.61
CA MET A 1 -17.96 3.26 20.35
C MET A 1 -17.56 4.04 19.10
N SER A 2 -16.71 5.05 19.23
CA SER A 2 -16.31 5.86 18.06
C SER A 2 -15.43 5.01 17.14
N PRO A 3 -15.61 5.08 15.82
CA PRO A 3 -14.77 4.32 14.90
C PRO A 3 -13.30 4.78 15.01
N PRO A 4 -12.34 3.86 14.85
CA PRO A 4 -10.92 4.20 14.93
C PRO A 4 -10.58 5.24 13.86
N LYS A 5 -9.96 6.34 14.31
CA LYS A 5 -9.45 7.38 13.41
C LYS A 5 -8.27 6.81 12.60
N PRO A 6 -8.13 7.16 11.31
CA PRO A 6 -6.95 6.80 10.53
C PRO A 6 -5.68 7.29 11.20
N GLY A 7 -4.59 6.53 11.03
CA GLY A 7 -3.25 7.07 11.23
C GLY A 7 -2.93 8.23 10.28
N LYS A 8 -1.79 8.86 10.48
CA LYS A 8 -1.30 9.92 9.58
C LYS A 8 -0.25 9.36 8.61
N TYR A 9 -0.16 9.97 7.43
CA TYR A 9 0.87 9.66 6.43
C TYR A 9 1.83 10.83 6.28
N GLY A 10 3.12 10.55 6.50
CA GLY A 10 4.18 11.54 6.50
C GLY A 10 4.88 11.71 5.15
N GLY A 11 4.49 10.94 4.11
CA GLY A 11 5.20 10.92 2.83
C GLY A 11 6.35 9.91 2.78
N GLN A 12 6.25 8.82 3.56
CA GLN A 12 7.23 7.75 3.51
C GLN A 12 7.20 7.05 2.15
N ASP A 13 8.37 6.84 1.54
CA ASP A 13 8.56 6.11 0.27
C ASP A 13 8.51 4.59 0.50
N VAL A 14 7.40 4.14 1.07
CA VAL A 14 7.10 2.73 1.33
C VAL A 14 5.65 2.51 0.93
N ILE A 15 5.45 1.85 -0.22
CA ILE A 15 4.12 1.63 -0.80
C ILE A 15 3.14 0.96 0.18
N GLU A 16 3.63 0.03 1.00
CA GLU A 16 2.81 -0.65 2.01
C GLU A 16 2.25 0.32 3.04
N LYS A 17 3.08 1.26 3.54
CA LYS A 17 2.64 2.28 4.50
C LYS A 17 1.61 3.22 3.88
N CYS A 18 1.82 3.62 2.62
CA CYS A 18 0.87 4.46 1.90
C CYS A 18 -0.48 3.73 1.70
N ASN A 19 -0.44 2.46 1.25
CA ASN A 19 -1.64 1.64 1.05
C ASN A 19 -2.41 1.35 2.35
N ASP A 20 -1.70 1.05 3.43
CA ASP A 20 -2.29 0.82 4.74
C ASP A 20 -2.99 2.07 5.27
N TRP A 21 -2.35 3.24 5.12
CA TRP A 21 -2.95 4.52 5.46
C TRP A 21 -4.19 4.82 4.61
N LEU A 22 -4.09 4.68 3.29
CA LEU A 22 -5.21 4.93 2.38
C LEU A 22 -6.39 4.01 2.69
N THR A 23 -6.12 2.74 3.00
CA THR A 23 -7.15 1.77 3.39
C THR A 23 -7.87 2.20 4.67
N GLN A 24 -7.14 2.70 5.67
CA GLN A 24 -7.75 3.22 6.91
C GLN A 24 -8.60 4.47 6.62
N LEU A 25 -8.10 5.38 5.78
CA LEU A 25 -8.80 6.60 5.40
C LEU A 25 -10.11 6.30 4.66
N LEU A 26 -10.11 5.38 3.70
CA LEU A 26 -11.30 4.97 2.96
C LEU A 26 -12.34 4.29 3.86
N LYS A 27 -11.89 3.44 4.80
CA LYS A 27 -12.77 2.85 5.83
C LYS A 27 -13.41 3.92 6.70
N TYR A 28 -12.65 4.96 7.07
CA TYR A 28 -13.15 6.10 7.81
C TYR A 28 -14.23 6.85 7.02
N PHE A 29 -13.97 7.20 5.76
CA PHE A 29 -14.96 7.84 4.88
C PHE A 29 -16.26 7.03 4.80
N ARG A 30 -16.16 5.72 4.59
CA ARG A 30 -17.32 4.81 4.56
C ARG A 30 -18.09 4.79 5.87
N THR A 31 -17.38 4.82 7.00
CA THR A 31 -18.02 4.79 8.32
C THR A 31 -18.82 6.07 8.60
N PHE A 32 -18.30 7.22 8.18
CA PHE A 32 -18.97 8.52 8.34
C PHE A 32 -19.89 8.87 7.18
N LYS A 33 -20.12 7.94 6.24
CA LYS A 33 -20.93 8.13 5.03
C LYS A 33 -20.51 9.33 4.19
N VAL A 34 -19.23 9.70 4.26
CA VAL A 34 -18.60 10.65 3.34
C VAL A 34 -18.21 9.84 2.10
N THR A 35 -19.20 9.28 1.43
CA THR A 35 -19.01 8.41 0.25
C THR A 35 -20.13 8.74 -0.72
N GLY A 36 -19.80 9.24 -1.90
CA GLY A 36 -20.80 9.63 -2.88
C GLY A 36 -20.30 10.69 -3.86
N TYR A 37 -21.06 10.89 -4.92
CA TYR A 37 -20.79 11.88 -5.94
C TYR A 37 -20.87 13.29 -5.34
N GLY A 38 -19.84 14.11 -5.57
CA GLY A 38 -19.76 15.49 -5.06
C GLY A 38 -19.11 15.64 -3.68
N CYS A 39 -18.71 14.56 -3.03
CA CYS A 39 -17.97 14.60 -1.75
C CYS A 39 -16.48 14.91 -1.91
N ASP A 40 -15.97 15.09 -3.13
CA ASP A 40 -14.54 15.30 -3.40
C ASP A 40 -13.92 16.44 -2.57
N LYS A 41 -14.62 17.55 -2.38
CA LYS A 41 -14.13 18.65 -1.54
C LYS A 41 -13.92 18.22 -0.09
N ASP A 42 -14.83 17.42 0.44
CA ASP A 42 -14.74 16.87 1.79
C ASP A 42 -13.67 15.80 1.87
N HIS A 43 -13.57 14.91 0.87
CA HIS A 43 -12.51 13.92 0.78
C HIS A 43 -11.14 14.57 0.77
N ILE A 44 -10.92 15.58 -0.08
CA ILE A 44 -9.67 16.33 -0.17
C ILE A 44 -9.36 16.99 1.18
N LEU A 45 -10.34 17.66 1.77
CA LEU A 45 -10.18 18.31 3.08
C LEU A 45 -9.78 17.29 4.15
N TYR A 46 -10.52 16.20 4.28
CA TYR A 46 -10.25 15.18 5.28
C TYR A 46 -8.92 14.49 5.03
N THR A 47 -8.58 14.14 3.79
CA THR A 47 -7.25 13.60 3.46
C THR A 47 -6.15 14.49 4.00
N GLY A 48 -6.24 15.81 3.77
CA GLY A 48 -5.26 16.78 4.28
C GLY A 48 -5.11 16.79 5.81
N LEU A 49 -6.18 16.50 6.57
CA LEU A 49 -6.12 16.40 8.04
C LEU A 49 -5.35 15.16 8.53
N TYR A 50 -5.24 14.13 7.68
CA TYR A 50 -4.54 12.87 7.95
C TYR A 50 -3.19 12.78 7.23
N LEU A 51 -2.65 13.91 6.76
CA LEU A 51 -1.27 14.04 6.33
C LEU A 51 -0.43 14.67 7.44
N GLU A 52 0.86 14.36 7.44
CA GLU A 52 1.88 14.99 8.29
C GLU A 52 3.18 15.19 7.51
N ASP A 53 4.17 15.81 8.17
CA ASP A 53 5.52 16.03 7.65
C ASP A 53 5.53 16.57 6.21
N ILE A 54 6.36 15.98 5.35
CA ILE A 54 6.57 16.42 3.97
C ILE A 54 5.33 16.21 3.09
N ALA A 55 4.44 15.26 3.44
CA ALA A 55 3.18 15.07 2.71
C ALA A 55 2.18 16.19 3.00
N ALA A 56 2.09 16.65 4.26
CA ALA A 56 1.25 17.80 4.61
C ALA A 56 1.75 19.09 3.98
N GLU A 57 3.07 19.30 3.94
CA GLU A 57 3.69 20.45 3.27
C GLU A 57 3.34 20.47 1.78
N TRP A 58 3.55 19.35 1.08
CA TRP A 58 3.20 19.21 -0.34
C TRP A 58 1.71 19.46 -0.60
N TYR A 59 0.82 18.91 0.23
CA TYR A 59 -0.62 19.14 0.11
C TYR A 59 -0.98 20.64 0.23
N ASN A 60 -0.37 21.33 1.19
CA ASN A 60 -0.63 22.76 1.37
C ASN A 60 -0.17 23.54 0.13
N GLN A 61 1.01 23.22 -0.40
CA GLN A 61 1.61 23.89 -1.55
C GLN A 61 0.85 23.64 -2.86
N GLU A 62 0.55 22.38 -3.19
CA GLU A 62 0.01 22.01 -4.50
C GLU A 62 -1.53 22.04 -4.57
N VAL A 63 -2.20 21.84 -3.43
CA VAL A 63 -3.66 21.64 -3.40
C VAL A 63 -4.37 22.84 -2.78
N LYS A 64 -3.79 23.46 -1.74
CA LYS A 64 -4.45 24.56 -1.02
C LYS A 64 -4.04 25.96 -1.47
N LEU A 65 -2.82 26.17 -1.95
CA LEU A 65 -2.38 27.52 -2.30
C LEU A 65 -3.22 28.14 -3.43
N PRO A 66 -3.45 29.47 -3.40
CA PRO A 66 -4.15 30.17 -4.47
C PRO A 66 -3.44 30.17 -5.82
N ASN A 67 -2.10 30.04 -5.83
CA ASN A 67 -1.27 30.04 -7.03
C ASN A 67 -0.99 28.62 -7.57
N ARG A 68 -1.79 27.63 -7.18
CA ARG A 68 -1.62 26.24 -7.60
C ARG A 68 -1.78 26.05 -9.11
N CYS A 69 -1.04 25.10 -9.66
CA CYS A 69 -1.08 24.76 -11.09
C CYS A 69 -2.40 24.08 -11.51
N ILE A 70 -2.99 23.28 -10.60
CA ILE A 70 -4.25 22.56 -10.86
C ILE A 70 -5.37 23.26 -10.09
N ASN A 71 -6.32 23.83 -10.83
CA ASN A 71 -7.41 24.62 -10.25
C ASN A 71 -8.43 23.75 -9.51
N TYR A 72 -8.73 22.57 -10.06
CA TYR A 72 -9.71 21.62 -9.55
C TYR A 72 -9.06 20.27 -9.35
N TRP A 73 -8.88 19.89 -8.09
CA TRP A 73 -8.47 18.54 -7.72
C TRP A 73 -9.72 17.70 -7.48
N SER A 74 -9.74 16.48 -8.03
CA SER A 74 -10.59 15.41 -7.51
C SER A 74 -9.90 14.70 -6.34
N PHE A 75 -10.64 13.88 -5.60
CA PHE A 75 -10.03 13.00 -4.60
C PHE A 75 -9.04 12.02 -5.26
N GLU A 76 -9.37 11.49 -6.43
CA GLU A 76 -8.50 10.58 -7.19
C GLU A 76 -7.20 11.27 -7.61
N ASP A 77 -7.28 12.51 -8.10
CA ASP A 77 -6.09 13.29 -8.46
C ASP A 77 -5.18 13.46 -7.25
N LEU A 78 -5.74 13.79 -6.08
CA LEU A 78 -4.98 13.98 -4.85
C LEU A 78 -4.21 12.72 -4.47
N ILE A 79 -4.89 11.57 -4.48
CA ILE A 79 -4.24 10.29 -4.19
C ILE A 79 -3.16 9.99 -5.23
N CYS A 80 -3.45 10.13 -6.52
CA CYS A 80 -2.47 9.95 -7.58
C CYS A 80 -1.26 10.88 -7.44
N GLY A 81 -1.47 12.12 -7.03
CA GLY A 81 -0.42 13.11 -6.78
C GLY A 81 0.47 12.71 -5.61
N LEU A 82 -0.11 12.27 -4.50
CA LEU A 82 0.63 11.72 -3.36
C LEU A 82 1.47 10.51 -3.77
N PHE A 83 0.88 9.56 -4.51
CA PHE A 83 1.61 8.39 -5.02
C PHE A 83 2.77 8.81 -5.91
N LYS A 84 2.54 9.66 -6.92
CA LYS A 84 3.60 10.13 -7.83
C LYS A 84 4.70 10.91 -7.13
N ARG A 85 4.37 11.64 -6.06
CA ARG A 85 5.33 12.49 -5.34
C ARG A 85 6.20 11.71 -4.39
N PHE A 86 5.62 10.74 -3.67
CA PHE A 86 6.29 10.09 -2.54
C PHE A 86 6.62 8.62 -2.78
N ILE A 87 6.01 7.96 -3.75
CA ILE A 87 6.27 6.56 -4.09
C ILE A 87 7.09 6.52 -5.38
N HIS A 88 8.41 6.37 -5.25
CA HIS A 88 9.30 6.38 -6.41
C HIS A 88 9.28 5.03 -7.15
N ASN A 89 9.65 5.05 -8.44
CA ASN A 89 9.65 3.87 -9.32
C ASN A 89 10.59 2.74 -8.84
N ASP A 90 11.52 3.06 -7.93
CA ASP A 90 12.32 2.09 -7.19
C ASP A 90 11.47 1.10 -6.40
N THR A 91 10.19 1.40 -6.16
CA THR A 91 9.19 0.49 -5.57
C THR A 91 9.11 -0.83 -6.32
N ALA A 92 9.29 -0.87 -7.64
CA ALA A 92 9.22 -2.13 -8.39
C ALA A 92 10.49 -2.98 -8.22
N GLN A 93 11.67 -2.36 -8.18
CA GLN A 93 12.92 -3.05 -7.81
C GLN A 93 12.92 -3.46 -6.34
N GLN A 94 12.30 -2.65 -5.48
CA GLN A 94 12.10 -2.96 -4.08
C GLN A 94 11.10 -4.10 -3.89
N ALA A 95 10.05 -4.20 -4.71
CA ALA A 95 9.13 -5.34 -4.71
C ALA A 95 9.85 -6.63 -5.11
N MET A 96 10.71 -6.60 -6.13
CA MET A 96 11.59 -7.71 -6.48
C MET A 96 12.53 -8.08 -5.33
N THR A 97 13.20 -7.09 -4.74
CA THR A 97 14.11 -7.30 -3.59
C THR A 97 13.37 -7.87 -2.38
N ASN A 98 12.17 -7.39 -2.09
CA ASN A 98 11.36 -7.83 -0.96
C ASN A 98 10.84 -9.25 -1.18
N TYR A 99 10.36 -9.55 -2.40
CA TYR A 99 10.03 -10.92 -2.80
C TYR A 99 11.24 -11.84 -2.62
N ASP A 100 12.43 -11.41 -3.03
CA ASP A 100 13.62 -12.22 -2.90
C ASP A 100 13.97 -12.52 -1.45
N ARG A 101 13.76 -11.56 -0.57
CA ARG A 101 13.96 -11.64 0.88
C ARG A 101 12.82 -12.32 1.66
N THR A 102 11.71 -12.66 1.01
CA THR A 102 10.63 -13.36 1.71
C THR A 102 11.10 -14.72 2.22
N CYS A 103 10.93 -14.94 3.51
CA CYS A 103 11.31 -16.18 4.18
C CYS A 103 10.14 -16.71 5.00
N TYR A 104 10.05 -18.03 5.09
CA TYR A 104 9.14 -18.68 6.01
C TYR A 104 9.44 -18.29 7.47
N SER A 105 8.38 -18.10 8.25
CA SER A 105 8.46 -17.94 9.70
C SER A 105 7.55 -18.97 10.35
N THR A 106 8.08 -19.73 11.31
CA THR A 106 7.31 -20.72 12.07
C THR A 106 6.15 -20.07 12.84
N GLU A 107 6.32 -18.82 13.27
CA GLU A 107 5.29 -18.06 13.99
C GLU A 107 4.11 -17.70 13.08
N LYS A 108 4.37 -17.31 11.83
CA LYS A 108 3.34 -16.85 10.88
C LYS A 108 2.76 -17.98 10.02
N GLY A 109 3.51 -19.06 9.83
CA GLY A 109 3.11 -20.25 9.10
C GLY A 109 3.13 -20.14 7.58
N VAL A 110 2.75 -21.24 6.91
CA VAL A 110 2.85 -21.45 5.46
C VAL A 110 1.97 -20.49 4.67
N LEU A 111 0.74 -20.25 5.12
CA LEU A 111 -0.21 -19.37 4.44
C LEU A 111 0.27 -17.91 4.43
N ALA A 112 0.84 -17.43 5.54
CA ALA A 112 1.38 -16.09 5.61
C ALA A 112 2.57 -15.92 4.67
N PHE A 113 3.44 -16.94 4.56
CA PHE A 113 4.55 -16.95 3.61
C PHE A 113 4.05 -16.86 2.16
N PHE A 114 3.07 -17.69 1.78
CA PHE A 114 2.47 -17.65 0.44
C PHE A 114 1.85 -16.27 0.11
N ASN A 115 1.05 -15.72 1.04
CA ASN A 115 0.38 -14.44 0.83
C ASN A 115 1.39 -13.28 0.70
N ASN A 116 2.47 -13.31 1.48
CA ASN A 116 3.52 -12.31 1.41
C ASN A 116 4.26 -12.38 0.07
N MET A 117 4.64 -13.58 -0.38
CA MET A 117 5.21 -13.77 -1.72
C MET A 117 4.29 -13.23 -2.82
N LYS A 118 3.01 -13.64 -2.80
CA LYS A 118 2.01 -13.22 -3.79
C LYS A 118 1.82 -11.70 -3.80
N TRP A 119 1.77 -11.08 -2.63
CA TRP A 119 1.66 -9.63 -2.50
C TRP A 119 2.77 -8.91 -3.26
N HIS A 120 4.04 -9.29 -3.05
CA HIS A 120 5.15 -8.64 -3.74
C HIS A 120 5.10 -8.84 -5.26
N THR A 121 4.65 -10.00 -5.76
CA THR A 121 4.52 -10.22 -7.20
C THR A 121 3.53 -9.27 -7.88
N HIS A 122 2.48 -8.80 -7.18
CA HIS A 122 1.54 -7.82 -7.72
C HIS A 122 2.16 -6.42 -7.91
N CYS A 123 3.27 -6.14 -7.22
CA CYS A 123 3.98 -4.87 -7.29
C CYS A 123 5.21 -4.91 -8.20
N MET A 124 5.53 -6.06 -8.81
CA MET A 124 6.65 -6.19 -9.75
C MET A 124 6.28 -5.68 -11.15
N VAL A 125 7.26 -5.12 -11.86
CA VAL A 125 7.11 -4.82 -13.30
C VAL A 125 6.84 -6.11 -14.08
N GLU A 126 7.61 -7.15 -13.77
CA GLU A 126 7.49 -8.47 -14.36
C GLU A 126 7.43 -9.51 -13.24
N PRO A 127 6.26 -10.10 -12.97
CA PRO A 127 6.15 -11.15 -11.96
C PRO A 127 6.82 -12.44 -12.44
N PRO A 128 7.30 -13.30 -11.52
CA PRO A 128 7.82 -14.61 -11.88
C PRO A 128 6.72 -15.48 -12.52
N ASP A 129 7.12 -16.37 -13.42
CA ASP A 129 6.23 -17.40 -13.94
C ASP A 129 5.77 -18.37 -12.83
N ASP A 130 4.70 -19.10 -13.10
CA ASP A 130 4.07 -20.01 -12.14
C ASP A 130 5.04 -21.09 -11.63
N TYR A 131 5.95 -21.60 -12.47
CA TYR A 131 6.93 -22.59 -12.04
C TYR A 131 7.98 -21.95 -11.12
N SER A 132 8.53 -20.79 -11.49
CA SER A 132 9.49 -20.06 -10.66
C SER A 132 8.91 -19.65 -9.31
N PHE A 133 7.64 -19.23 -9.27
CA PHE A 133 6.93 -18.92 -8.03
C PHE A 133 6.80 -20.15 -7.13
N ARG A 134 6.28 -21.27 -7.66
CA ARG A 134 6.13 -22.53 -6.91
C ARG A 134 7.47 -23.06 -6.41
N ARG A 135 8.52 -22.97 -7.23
CA ARG A 135 9.87 -23.41 -6.88
C ARG A 135 10.41 -22.64 -5.68
N LYS A 136 10.27 -21.32 -5.67
CA LYS A 136 10.67 -20.48 -4.53
C LYS A 136 9.83 -20.78 -3.28
N PHE A 137 8.51 -20.95 -3.46
CA PHE A 137 7.62 -21.27 -2.34
C PHE A 137 7.98 -22.60 -1.68
N ILE A 138 8.08 -23.69 -2.44
CA ILE A 138 8.46 -25.01 -1.92
C ILE A 138 9.88 -24.97 -1.34
N GLY A 139 10.83 -24.33 -2.03
CA GLY A 139 12.21 -24.20 -1.59
C GLY A 139 12.40 -23.35 -0.33
N GLY A 140 11.46 -22.46 -0.02
CA GLY A 140 11.48 -21.62 1.19
C GLY A 140 10.85 -22.26 2.42
N LEU A 141 10.19 -23.42 2.29
CA LEU A 141 9.55 -24.12 3.40
C LEU A 141 10.51 -25.07 4.13
N PRO A 142 10.32 -25.29 5.44
CA PRO A 142 11.06 -26.32 6.18
C PRO A 142 10.86 -27.71 5.58
N HIS A 143 11.93 -28.51 5.57
CA HIS A 143 11.90 -29.87 5.01
C HIS A 143 10.80 -30.75 5.63
N SER A 144 10.48 -30.58 6.91
CA SER A 144 9.42 -31.36 7.58
C SER A 144 8.05 -31.16 6.92
N ILE A 145 7.73 -29.93 6.52
CA ILE A 145 6.47 -29.59 5.87
C ILE A 145 6.45 -30.15 4.45
N VAL A 146 7.52 -29.93 3.69
CA VAL A 146 7.63 -30.40 2.29
C VAL A 146 7.53 -31.92 2.22
N ARG A 147 8.20 -32.64 3.12
CA ARG A 147 8.16 -34.09 3.20
C ARG A 147 6.75 -34.61 3.42
N THR A 148 6.03 -34.01 4.37
CA THR A 148 4.65 -34.41 4.70
C THR A 148 3.71 -34.31 3.50
N VAL A 149 3.90 -33.31 2.63
CA VAL A 149 3.06 -33.12 1.43
C VAL A 149 3.45 -34.08 0.30
N LEU A 150 4.73 -34.41 0.16
CA LEU A 150 5.22 -35.30 -0.91
C LEU A 150 5.05 -36.79 -0.60
N GLU A 151 4.95 -37.16 0.68
CA GLU A 151 4.78 -38.53 1.16
C GLU A 151 3.32 -38.86 1.55
N ALA A 152 2.39 -37.91 1.42
CA ALA A 152 0.95 -38.09 1.63
C ALA A 152 0.24 -38.63 0.38
#